data_AF-A0A444JGS7-F1
#
_entry.id   AF-A0A444JGS7-F1
#
_cell.length_a   1.000
_cell.length_b   1.000
_cell.length_c   1.000
_cell.angle_alpha   90.00
_cell.angle_beta   90.00
_cell.angle_gamma   90.00
#
_symmetry.space_group_name_H-M   'P 1'
#
loop_
_entity.id
_entity.type
_entity.pdbx_description
1 polymer ?
#
loop_
_entity_poly.entity_id
_entity_poly.type
_entity_poly.pdbx_seq_one_letter_code
_entity_poly.pdbx_strand_id
1 'polypeptide(L)' 'MPQGRPERKRRALSMVEAMDKEGFGSCSNHRECEQVCPKGISIRHIARMNREYLAATLFGE' A
#
# COMPACT_ATOMS: atom_id res chain seq x y z
N MET A 1 4.00 -21.71 -7.47
CA MET A 1 2.93 -21.17 -6.60
C MET A 1 2.94 -19.65 -6.69
N PRO A 2 1.81 -18.96 -6.91
CA PRO A 2 1.79 -17.50 -6.94
C PRO A 2 1.93 -16.94 -5.51
N GLN A 3 3.17 -16.83 -5.04
CA GLN A 3 3.54 -16.31 -3.73
C GLN A 3 2.87 -14.94 -3.51
N GLY A 4 2.12 -14.78 -2.41
CA GLY A 4 1.57 -13.50 -1.98
C GLY A 4 0.29 -13.02 -2.68
N ARG A 5 -0.17 -13.68 -3.76
CA ARG A 5 -1.42 -13.29 -4.45
C ARG A 5 -2.67 -13.56 -3.62
N PRO A 6 -2.84 -14.72 -2.96
CA PRO A 6 -4.04 -15.00 -2.17
C PRO A 6 -4.22 -14.01 -1.01
N GLU A 7 -3.15 -13.69 -0.28
CA GLU A 7 -3.25 -12.78 0.87
C GLU A 7 -3.22 -11.27 0.53
N ARG A 8 -3.17 -10.87 -0.75
CA ARG A 8 -2.95 -9.46 -1.15
C ARG A 8 -4.00 -8.49 -0.60
N LYS A 9 -5.30 -8.85 -0.67
CA LYS A 9 -6.42 -8.04 -0.16
C LYS A 9 -6.28 -7.86 1.36
N ARG A 10 -6.13 -8.98 2.08
CA ARG A 10 -5.95 -8.99 3.55
C ARG A 10 -4.74 -8.17 3.97
N ARG A 11 -3.59 -8.35 3.31
CA ARG A 11 -2.36 -7.58 3.60
C ARG A 11 -2.54 -6.08 3.40
N ALA A 12 -3.25 -5.67 2.35
CA ALA A 12 -3.49 -4.25 2.10
C ALA A 12 -4.36 -3.63 3.19
N LEU A 13 -5.45 -4.31 3.59
CA LEU A 13 -6.30 -3.89 4.71
C LEU A 13 -5.50 -3.76 6.00
N SER A 14 -4.71 -4.78 6.36
CA SER A 14 -3.90 -4.76 7.59
C SER A 14 -2.83 -3.67 7.58
N MET A 15 -2.22 -3.37 6.41
CA MET A 15 -1.27 -2.25 6.32
C MET A 15 -1.95 -0.91 6.52
N VAL A 16 -3.10 -0.67 5.90
CA VAL A 16 -3.83 0.61 6.07
C VAL A 16 -4.31 0.77 7.50
N GLU A 17 -4.83 -0.29 8.12
CA GLU A 17 -5.23 -0.27 9.53
C GLU A 17 -4.06 0.10 10.46
N ALA A 18 -2.86 -0.42 10.20
CA ALA A 18 -1.66 -0.04 10.95
C ALA A 18 -1.28 1.42 10.68
N MET A 19 -1.34 1.87 9.42
CA MET A 19 -1.06 3.26 9.06
C MET A 19 -1.99 4.26 9.76
N ASP A 20 -3.27 3.93 9.87
CA ASP A 20 -4.26 4.74 10.55
C ASP A 20 -4.00 4.80 12.07
N LYS A 21 -3.66 3.66 12.68
CA LYS A 21 -3.27 3.60 14.11
C LYS A 21 -2.03 4.42 14.42
N GLU A 22 -1.07 4.43 13.50
CA GLU A 22 0.18 5.19 13.63
C GLU A 22 0.05 6.65 13.15
N GLY A 23 -1.10 7.04 12.59
CA GLY A 23 -1.36 8.41 12.16
C GLY A 23 -0.61 8.85 10.90
N PHE A 24 -0.14 7.91 10.06
CA PHE A 24 0.58 8.24 8.82
C PHE A 24 -0.30 8.97 7.79
N GLY A 25 -1.61 8.71 7.80
CA GLY A 25 -2.54 9.25 6.82
C GLY A 25 -2.34 8.72 5.40
N SER A 26 -2.90 9.45 4.43
CA SER A 26 -2.87 9.06 3.02
C SER A 26 -1.74 9.72 2.23
N CYS A 27 -1.30 9.07 1.16
CA CYS A 27 -0.24 9.59 0.29
C CYS A 27 -0.71 10.80 -0.53
N SER A 28 -0.07 11.96 -0.34
CA SER A 28 -0.33 13.20 -1.11
C SER A 28 0.28 13.23 -2.51
N ASN A 29 1.03 12.20 -2.91
CA ASN A 29 1.74 12.12 -4.20
C ASN A 29 2.83 13.19 -4.46
N HIS A 30 3.41 13.79 -3.41
CA HIS A 30 4.56 14.70 -3.56
C HIS A 30 5.86 13.99 -4.01
N ARG A 31 5.94 12.66 -3.84
CA ARG A 31 7.07 11.80 -4.25
C ARG A 31 8.42 12.08 -3.58
N GLU A 32 8.44 12.87 -2.50
CA GLU A 32 9.65 13.12 -1.73
C GLU A 32 10.28 11.81 -1.21
N CYS A 33 9.47 10.89 -0.72
CA CYS A 33 9.92 9.59 -0.22
C CYS A 33 10.66 8.73 -1.26
N GLU A 34 10.31 8.84 -2.55
CA GLU A 34 11.01 8.14 -3.64
C GLU A 34 12.33 8.84 -3.99
N GLN A 35 12.35 10.18 -3.99
CA GLN A 35 13.52 10.99 -4.32
C GLN A 35 14.65 10.85 -3.29
N VAL A 36 14.31 10.81 -2.00
CA VAL A 36 15.32 10.71 -0.91
C VAL A 36 15.75 9.27 -0.61
N CYS A 37 15.10 8.27 -1.22
CA CYS A 37 15.34 6.86 -0.88
C CYS A 37 16.72 6.40 -1.38
N PRO A 38 17.67 6.04 -0.49
CA PRO A 38 19.00 5.59 -0.89
C PRO A 38 18.98 4.21 -1.58
N LYS A 39 17.84 3.51 -1.52
CA LYS A 39 17.62 2.20 -2.13
C LYS A 39 16.79 2.26 -3.41
N GLY A 40 16.42 3.47 -3.86
CA GLY A 40 15.65 3.65 -5.09
C GLY A 40 14.28 2.97 -5.06
N ILE A 41 13.66 2.87 -3.89
CA ILE A 41 12.34 2.25 -3.76
C ILE A 41 11.31 3.16 -4.44
N SER A 42 10.66 2.62 -5.47
CA SER A 42 9.68 3.41 -6.21
C SER A 42 8.36 3.59 -5.46
N ILE A 43 7.74 4.76 -5.62
CA ILE A 43 6.39 5.07 -5.11
C ILE A 43 5.31 4.12 -5.68
N ARG A 44 5.61 3.38 -6.75
CA ARG A 44 4.75 2.33 -7.30
C ARG A 44 4.30 1.29 -6.26
N HIS A 45 5.09 1.07 -5.21
CA HIS A 45 4.71 0.18 -4.11
C HIS A 45 3.52 0.71 -3.31
N ILE A 46 3.49 2.01 -3.02
CA ILE A 46 2.35 2.68 -2.38
C ILE A 46 1.15 2.69 -3.32
N ALA A 47 1.36 3.01 -4.61
CA ALA A 47 0.29 2.97 -5.59
C ALA A 47 -0.35 1.57 -5.72
N ARG A 48 0.46 0.50 -5.68
CA ARG A 48 -0.02 -0.88 -5.65
C ARG A 48 -0.84 -1.13 -4.39
N MET A 49 -0.33 -0.78 -3.21
CA MET A 49 -1.05 -0.95 -1.94
C MET A 49 -2.42 -0.27 -1.99
N ASN A 50 -2.50 0.98 -2.45
CA ASN A 50 -3.76 1.71 -2.56
C ASN A 50 -4.75 1.05 -3.52
N ARG A 51 -4.27 0.49 -4.64
CA ARG A 51 -5.12 -0.28 -5.57
C ARG A 51 -5.64 -1.57 -4.93
N GLU A 52 -4.80 -2.27 -4.18
CA GLU A 52 -5.21 -3.48 -3.45
C GLU A 52 -6.23 -3.16 -2.36
N TYR A 53 -6.03 -2.06 -1.63
CA TYR A 53 -6.96 -1.57 -0.63
C TYR A 53 -8.31 -1.24 -1.27
N LEU A 54 -8.33 -0.46 -2.36
CA LEU A 54 -9.55 -0.12 -3.08
C LEU A 54 -10.26 -1.36 -3.64
N ALA A 55 -9.52 -2.32 -4.20
CA ALA A 55 -10.09 -3.55 -4.69
C ALA A 55 -10.67 -4.41 -3.55
N ALA A 56 -10.02 -4.44 -2.38
CA ALA A 56 -10.51 -5.14 -1.21
C ALA A 56 -11.76 -4.49 -0.60
N THR A 57 -11.86 -3.16 -0.62
CA THR A 57 -13.02 -2.44 -0.08
C THR A 57 -14.23 -2.46 -1.01
N LEU A 58 -14.02 -2.39 -2.34
CA LEU A 58 -15.12 -2.33 -3.32
C LEU A 58 -15.57 -3.70 -3.84
N PHE A 59 -14.66 -4.65 -3.94
CA PHE A 59 -14.89 -5.97 -4.56
C PHE A 59 -14.39 -7.10 -3.64
N GLY A 60 -14.45 -6.88 -2.32
CA GLY A 60 -13.99 -7.84 -1.33
C GLY A 60 -14.65 -9.21 -1.53
N GLU A 61 -13.82 -10.26 -1.52
CA GLU A 61 -14.23 -11.61 -1.11
C GLU A 61 -13.82 -11.74 0.35
#